data_AF-A0A433VKK5-F1
#
_entry.id   AF-A0A433VKK5-F1
#
_cell.length_a   1.000
_cell.length_b   1.000
_cell.length_c   1.000
_cell.angle_alpha   90.00
_cell.angle_beta   90.00
_cell.angle_gamma   90.00
#
_symmetry.space_group_name_H-M   'P 1'
#
loop_
_entity.id
_entity.type
_entity.pdbx_description
1 polymer ?
#
loop_
_entity_poly.entity_id
_entity_poly.type
_entity_poly.pdbx_seq_one_letter_code
_entity_poly.pdbx_strand_id
1 'polypeptide(L)'
;MKGFGFQKEKRLLIKIISSHNSKAYQEFIGKLCWKFGAERISDLFINEVLPALSPEDFKWCYKTMLGQTGYERMKQEMMNTLSQMLIDKGYTPGKDFSINPEGGVILNNNASEALLADIPEDLRVSIRAEFKPITLPDALDSLEKHLGVPFRERLLQRVSDRLLSLSDNEAATYLAVMSCGFEDRTQIELFSILLSHVAEVYPERIQGILDEMKKPDDLDSSKSTHKVMLDLISAAGGEDELRPHPDHPNDPDEGLISRRGLEIFAQVWRGERSVYEVIAVLDRVTKKYQEQQ
;
A
#
# COMPACT_ATOMS: atom_id res chain seq x y z
N MET A 1 -24.90 -19.20 24.04
CA MET A 1 -26.10 -18.37 23.73
C MET A 1 -27.09 -19.21 22.93
N LYS A 2 -28.38 -19.19 23.29
CA LYS A 2 -29.43 -19.93 22.57
C LYS A 2 -29.63 -19.32 21.19
N GLY A 3 -29.46 -20.11 20.12
CA GLY A 3 -29.71 -19.68 18.75
C GLY A 3 -31.15 -19.20 18.60
N PHE A 4 -31.32 -17.93 18.24
CA PHE A 4 -32.65 -17.39 17.97
C PHE A 4 -33.20 -18.00 16.68
N GLY A 5 -34.52 -18.20 16.61
CA GLY A 5 -35.23 -18.87 15.50
C GLY A 5 -35.28 -18.07 14.18
N PHE A 6 -34.19 -17.42 13.79
CA PHE A 6 -34.08 -16.57 12.59
C PHE A 6 -33.39 -17.26 11.41
N GLN A 7 -33.39 -18.60 11.38
CA GLN A 7 -32.68 -19.36 10.33
C GLN A 7 -33.15 -19.00 8.91
N LYS A 8 -34.43 -18.66 8.74
CA LYS A 8 -34.98 -18.24 7.46
C LYS A 8 -34.48 -16.84 7.08
N GLU A 9 -34.55 -15.90 8.01
CA GLU A 9 -34.10 -14.52 7.85
C GLU A 9 -32.60 -14.44 7.59
N LYS A 10 -31.79 -15.21 8.33
CA LYS A 10 -30.35 -15.38 8.11
C LYS A 10 -30.04 -15.83 6.68
N ARG A 11 -30.66 -16.92 6.22
CA ARG A 11 -30.44 -17.45 4.86
C ARG A 11 -30.81 -16.44 3.78
N LEU A 12 -31.91 -15.71 3.97
CA LEU A 12 -32.35 -14.66 3.06
C LEU A 12 -31.38 -13.48 3.05
N LEU A 13 -30.91 -13.03 4.22
CA LEU A 13 -29.92 -11.95 4.32
C LEU A 13 -28.63 -12.32 3.60
N ILE A 14 -28.07 -13.49 3.88
CA ILE A 14 -26.85 -13.97 3.22
C ILE A 14 -27.06 -14.01 1.70
N LYS A 15 -28.18 -14.57 1.21
CA LYS A 15 -28.47 -14.62 -0.23
C LYS A 15 -28.60 -13.23 -0.87
N ILE A 16 -29.26 -12.29 -0.20
CA ILE A 16 -29.40 -10.92 -0.69
C ILE A 16 -28.03 -10.25 -0.75
N ILE A 17 -27.23 -10.40 0.31
CA ILE A 17 -25.88 -9.86 0.39
C ILE A 17 -25.03 -10.45 -0.73
N SER A 18 -24.97 -11.77 -0.92
CA SER A 18 -24.19 -12.40 -1.99
C SER A 18 -24.67 -12.06 -3.41
N SER A 19 -25.84 -11.45 -3.57
CA SER A 19 -26.31 -10.92 -4.86
C SER A 19 -25.92 -9.46 -5.11
N HIS A 20 -25.27 -8.81 -4.14
CA HIS A 20 -24.90 -7.39 -4.14
C HIS A 20 -26.07 -6.45 -4.52
N ASN A 21 -27.31 -6.82 -4.19
CA ASN A 21 -28.51 -6.05 -4.50
C ASN A 21 -28.86 -5.09 -3.36
N SER A 22 -28.37 -3.85 -3.46
CA SER A 22 -28.53 -2.83 -2.42
C SER A 22 -29.99 -2.47 -2.14
N LYS A 23 -30.84 -2.44 -3.16
CA LYS A 23 -32.28 -2.15 -3.00
C LYS A 23 -32.98 -3.25 -2.22
N ALA A 24 -32.76 -4.51 -2.60
CA ALA A 24 -33.32 -5.66 -1.89
C ALA A 24 -32.81 -5.73 -0.44
N TYR A 25 -31.54 -5.39 -0.21
CA TYR A 25 -30.96 -5.31 1.12
C TYR A 25 -31.66 -4.28 2.00
N GLN A 26 -31.78 -3.03 1.54
CA GLN A 26 -32.40 -1.95 2.30
C GLN A 26 -33.88 -2.21 2.59
N GLU A 27 -34.63 -2.71 1.60
CA GLU A 27 -36.03 -3.09 1.79
C GLU A 27 -36.19 -4.22 2.80
N PHE A 28 -35.31 -5.22 2.77
CA PHE A 28 -35.41 -6.38 3.65
C PHE A 28 -34.97 -6.05 5.08
N ILE A 29 -33.86 -5.32 5.25
CA ILE A 29 -33.42 -4.84 6.57
C ILE A 29 -34.44 -3.89 7.19
N GLY A 30 -35.02 -2.96 6.42
CA GLY A 30 -36.08 -2.09 6.91
C GLY A 30 -37.29 -2.87 7.44
N LYS A 31 -37.73 -3.91 6.70
CA LYS A 31 -38.82 -4.81 7.14
C LYS A 31 -38.45 -5.59 8.41
N LEU A 32 -37.22 -6.08 8.51
CA LEU A 32 -36.75 -6.82 9.67
C LEU A 32 -36.65 -5.92 10.91
N CYS A 33 -36.07 -4.73 10.80
CA CYS A 33 -35.98 -3.76 11.89
C CYS A 33 -37.37 -3.32 12.36
N TRP A 34 -38.30 -3.11 11.44
CA TRP A 34 -39.69 -2.78 11.78
C TRP A 34 -40.38 -3.92 12.54
N LYS A 35 -40.16 -5.18 12.12
CA LYS A 35 -40.83 -6.35 12.70
C LYS A 35 -40.23 -6.80 14.03
N PHE A 36 -38.91 -6.72 14.18
CA PHE A 36 -38.19 -7.35 15.30
C PHE A 36 -37.44 -6.36 16.19
N GLY A 37 -37.35 -5.09 15.79
CA GLY A 37 -36.58 -4.06 16.48
C GLY A 37 -35.10 -4.04 16.07
N ALA A 38 -34.50 -2.85 16.08
CA ALA A 38 -33.12 -2.66 15.61
C ALA A 38 -32.09 -3.49 16.39
N GLU A 39 -32.20 -3.55 17.72
CA GLU A 39 -31.24 -4.29 18.57
C GLU A 39 -31.17 -5.78 18.22
N ARG A 40 -32.33 -6.44 18.07
CA ARG A 40 -32.38 -7.87 17.70
C ARG A 40 -31.83 -8.14 16.30
N ILE A 41 -32.06 -7.20 15.37
CA ILE A 41 -31.52 -7.33 14.02
C ILE A 41 -30.01 -7.10 14.03
N SER A 42 -29.50 -6.13 14.81
CA SER A 42 -28.06 -5.96 15.01
C SER A 42 -27.41 -7.21 15.59
N ASP A 43 -28.02 -7.83 16.60
CA ASP A 43 -27.51 -9.08 17.19
C ASP A 43 -27.50 -10.24 16.19
N LEU A 44 -28.57 -10.41 15.41
CA LEU A 44 -28.64 -11.39 14.33
C LEU A 44 -27.53 -11.12 13.30
N PHE A 45 -27.33 -9.86 12.96
CA PHE A 45 -26.38 -9.46 11.94
C PHE A 45 -24.94 -9.76 12.38
N ILE A 46 -24.56 -9.27 13.56
CA ILE A 46 -23.21 -9.37 14.11
C ILE A 46 -22.86 -10.82 14.41
N ASN A 47 -23.75 -11.56 15.07
CA ASN A 47 -23.42 -12.88 15.59
C ASN A 47 -23.68 -14.02 14.61
N GLU A 48 -24.58 -13.84 13.63
CA GLU A 48 -24.98 -14.94 12.75
C GLU A 48 -24.82 -14.69 11.26
N VAL A 49 -25.00 -13.45 10.79
CA VAL A 49 -24.91 -13.12 9.35
C VAL A 49 -23.47 -12.83 8.96
N LEU A 50 -22.81 -11.86 9.59
CA LEU A 50 -21.44 -11.45 9.27
C LEU A 50 -20.44 -12.61 9.27
N PRO A 51 -20.44 -13.54 10.26
CA PRO A 51 -19.49 -14.65 10.28
C PRO A 51 -19.70 -15.69 9.15
N ALA A 52 -20.84 -15.63 8.46
CA ALA A 52 -21.19 -16.55 7.38
C ALA A 52 -20.97 -15.94 5.98
N LEU A 53 -20.49 -14.71 5.89
CA LEU A 53 -20.22 -14.03 4.62
C LEU A 53 -18.80 -14.34 4.12
N SER A 54 -18.63 -14.35 2.80
CA SER A 54 -17.30 -14.28 2.20
C SER A 54 -16.66 -12.89 2.44
N PRO A 55 -15.32 -12.74 2.31
CA PRO A 55 -14.67 -11.44 2.44
C PRO A 55 -15.22 -10.36 1.49
N GLU A 56 -15.58 -10.74 0.25
CA GLU A 56 -16.16 -9.84 -0.74
C GLU A 56 -17.57 -9.37 -0.32
N ASP A 57 -18.39 -10.30 0.16
CA ASP A 57 -19.75 -10.02 0.63
C ASP A 57 -19.74 -9.18 1.90
N PHE A 58 -18.80 -9.45 2.81
CA PHE A 58 -18.57 -8.66 4.01
C PHE A 58 -18.23 -7.21 3.65
N LYS A 59 -17.27 -7.01 2.75
CA LYS A 59 -16.87 -5.67 2.25
C LYS A 59 -18.04 -4.94 1.61
N TRP A 60 -18.77 -5.61 0.71
CA TRP A 60 -19.93 -5.01 0.04
C TRP A 60 -21.01 -4.59 1.05
N CYS A 61 -21.28 -5.44 2.04
CA CYS A 61 -22.29 -5.20 3.04
C CYS A 61 -21.99 -3.94 3.86
N TYR A 62 -20.77 -3.81 4.39
CA TYR A 62 -20.37 -2.64 5.17
C TYR A 62 -20.35 -1.36 4.33
N LYS A 63 -19.88 -1.41 3.09
CA LYS A 63 -19.96 -0.27 2.16
C LYS A 63 -21.40 0.16 1.90
N THR A 64 -22.32 -0.79 1.79
CA THR A 64 -23.75 -0.52 1.57
C THR A 64 -24.43 0.06 2.81
N MET A 65 -24.02 -0.35 4.00
CA MET A 65 -24.58 0.15 5.27
C MET A 65 -24.06 1.54 5.65
N LEU A 66 -22.75 1.75 5.55
CA LEU A 66 -22.08 2.96 6.05
C LEU A 66 -21.90 4.02 4.95
N GLY A 67 -22.14 3.65 3.69
CA GLY A 67 -21.66 4.41 2.55
C GLY A 67 -20.13 4.36 2.43
N GLN A 68 -19.59 4.88 1.32
CA GLN A 68 -18.16 4.86 1.06
C GLN A 68 -17.36 5.63 2.14
N THR A 69 -17.81 6.83 2.51
CA THR A 69 -17.12 7.65 3.53
C THR A 69 -17.13 7.01 4.92
N GLY A 70 -18.26 6.40 5.33
CA GLY A 70 -18.35 5.72 6.62
C GLY A 70 -17.52 4.44 6.66
N TYR A 71 -17.48 3.70 5.55
CA TYR A 71 -16.64 2.51 5.41
C TYR A 71 -15.15 2.83 5.56
N GLU A 72 -14.65 3.84 4.85
CA GLU A 72 -13.23 4.22 4.96
C GLU A 72 -12.88 4.72 6.37
N ARG A 73 -13.76 5.47 7.04
CA ARG A 73 -13.55 5.89 8.43
C ARG A 73 -13.45 4.69 9.38
N MET A 74 -14.40 3.77 9.33
CA MET A 74 -14.41 2.56 10.15
C MET A 74 -13.14 1.74 9.94
N LYS A 75 -12.73 1.58 8.68
CA LYS A 75 -11.50 0.88 8.32
C LYS A 75 -10.27 1.56 8.93
N GLN A 76 -10.16 2.89 8.84
CA GLN A 76 -9.08 3.65 9.48
C GLN A 76 -9.04 3.46 11.00
N GLU A 77 -10.19 3.56 11.67
CA GLU A 77 -10.31 3.37 13.12
C GLU A 77 -9.93 1.94 13.56
N MET A 78 -10.34 0.94 12.78
CA MET A 78 -9.97 -0.46 13.01
C MET A 78 -8.47 -0.68 12.87
N MET A 79 -7.85 -0.08 11.84
CA MET A 79 -6.41 -0.18 11.62
C MET A 79 -5.61 0.52 12.71
N ASN A 80 -6.02 1.71 13.14
CA ASN A 80 -5.39 2.41 14.25
C ASN A 80 -5.48 1.59 15.55
N THR A 81 -6.64 0.98 15.79
CA THR A 81 -6.87 0.12 16.96
C THR A 81 -5.97 -1.12 16.93
N LEU A 82 -5.86 -1.78 15.78
CA LEU A 82 -5.00 -2.94 15.60
C LEU A 82 -3.52 -2.58 15.77
N SER A 83 -3.09 -1.46 15.19
CA SER A 83 -1.72 -0.94 15.33
C SER A 83 -1.39 -0.68 16.80
N GLN A 84 -2.27 0.02 17.52
CA GLN A 84 -2.08 0.30 18.94
C GLN A 84 -2.02 -0.99 19.77
N MET A 85 -2.89 -1.96 19.49
CA MET A 85 -2.86 -3.27 20.17
C MET A 85 -1.52 -4.00 19.96
N LEU A 86 -0.97 -3.96 18.75
CA LEU A 86 0.32 -4.57 18.45
C LEU A 86 1.47 -3.85 19.16
N ILE A 87 1.44 -2.52 19.19
CA ILE A 87 2.40 -1.70 19.94
C ILE A 87 2.33 -2.00 21.44
N ASP A 88 1.12 -2.07 22.01
CA ASP A 88 0.91 -2.39 23.43
C ASP A 88 1.41 -3.80 23.80
N LYS A 89 1.42 -4.71 22.82
CA LYS A 89 1.99 -6.06 22.94
C LYS A 89 3.52 -6.10 22.70
N GLY A 90 4.16 -4.96 22.43
CA GLY A 90 5.61 -4.83 22.25
C GLY A 90 6.11 -5.06 20.83
N TYR A 91 5.22 -5.11 19.83
CA TYR A 91 5.59 -5.23 18.42
C TYR A 91 5.93 -3.87 17.82
N THR A 92 6.95 -3.85 16.98
CA THR A 92 7.45 -2.62 16.35
C THR A 92 6.90 -2.48 14.93
N PRO A 93 6.16 -1.41 14.60
CA PRO A 93 5.76 -1.12 13.22
C PRO A 93 6.97 -1.10 12.27
N GLY A 94 6.81 -1.63 11.05
CA GLY A 94 7.87 -1.72 10.03
C GLY A 94 8.87 -2.87 10.23
N LYS A 95 8.94 -3.46 11.43
CA LYS A 95 9.73 -4.66 11.73
C LYS A 95 8.85 -5.89 11.92
N ASP A 96 7.81 -5.74 12.73
CA ASP A 96 6.92 -6.82 13.12
C ASP A 96 5.58 -6.79 12.39
N PHE A 97 5.14 -5.61 11.98
CA PHE A 97 3.94 -5.45 11.18
C PHE A 97 3.94 -4.16 10.36
N SER A 98 3.16 -4.14 9.27
CA SER A 98 2.89 -2.97 8.43
C SER A 98 1.41 -2.91 8.09
N ILE A 99 0.88 -1.70 7.89
CA ILE A 99 -0.50 -1.49 7.43
C ILE A 99 -0.42 -0.70 6.14
N ASN A 100 -0.93 -1.28 5.05
CA ASN A 100 -0.92 -0.61 3.75
C ASN A 100 -2.05 0.45 3.67
N PRO A 101 -1.95 1.42 2.74
CA PRO A 101 -2.99 2.43 2.53
C PRO A 101 -4.38 1.84 2.20
N GLU A 102 -4.41 0.65 1.61
CA GLU A 102 -5.62 -0.11 1.30
C GLU A 102 -6.19 -0.87 2.52
N GLY A 103 -5.60 -0.72 3.72
CA GLY A 103 -6.00 -1.33 5.00
C GLY A 103 -5.77 -2.83 5.10
N GLY A 104 -4.88 -3.38 4.28
CA GLY A 104 -4.24 -4.66 4.49
C GLY A 104 -3.19 -4.58 5.58
N VAL A 105 -3.07 -5.64 6.37
CA VAL A 105 -2.13 -5.73 7.48
C VAL A 105 -1.15 -6.84 7.16
N ILE A 106 0.13 -6.51 7.13
CA ILE A 106 1.23 -7.44 6.97
C ILE A 106 1.79 -7.69 8.36
N LEU A 107 1.95 -8.96 8.73
CA LEU A 107 2.45 -9.39 10.03
C LEU A 107 3.63 -10.33 9.80
N ASN A 108 4.71 -10.18 10.54
CA ASN A 108 5.73 -11.22 10.61
C ASN A 108 5.18 -12.43 11.40
N ASN A 109 5.88 -13.56 11.33
CA ASN A 109 5.40 -14.80 11.96
C ASN A 109 5.18 -14.63 13.47
N ASN A 110 6.01 -13.86 14.17
CA ASN A 110 5.90 -13.66 15.61
C ASN A 110 4.69 -12.79 15.98
N ALA A 111 4.42 -11.72 15.24
CA ALA A 111 3.26 -10.85 15.42
C ALA A 111 1.96 -11.54 15.03
N SER A 112 1.99 -12.35 13.96
CA SER A 112 0.87 -13.18 13.55
C SER A 112 0.49 -14.19 14.63
N GLU A 113 1.45 -14.95 15.15
CA GLU A 113 1.18 -15.94 16.21
C GLU A 113 0.64 -15.30 17.50
N ALA A 114 1.09 -14.11 17.86
CA ALA A 114 0.59 -13.41 19.05
C ALA A 114 -0.77 -12.73 18.89
N LEU A 115 -1.15 -12.35 17.66
CA LEU A 115 -2.52 -11.95 17.35
C LEU A 115 -3.48 -13.14 17.44
N LEU A 116 -2.97 -14.32 17.12
CA LEU A 116 -3.73 -15.55 17.13
C LEU A 116 -3.75 -16.26 18.49
N ALA A 117 -2.87 -15.89 19.43
CA ALA A 117 -2.67 -16.58 20.70
C ALA A 117 -3.94 -16.73 21.54
N ASP A 118 -4.82 -15.73 21.49
CA ASP A 118 -6.08 -15.70 22.26
C ASP A 118 -7.28 -16.26 21.48
N ILE A 119 -7.06 -16.68 20.22
CA ILE A 119 -8.10 -17.22 19.34
C ILE A 119 -8.16 -18.75 19.48
N PRO A 120 -9.37 -19.34 19.64
CA PRO A 120 -9.57 -20.80 19.61
C PRO A 120 -8.93 -21.46 18.38
N GLU A 121 -8.35 -22.65 18.54
CA GLU A 121 -7.52 -23.29 17.50
C GLU A 121 -8.28 -23.58 16.19
N ASP A 122 -9.56 -23.91 16.27
CA ASP A 122 -10.45 -24.13 15.13
C ASP A 122 -10.66 -22.86 14.29
N LEU A 123 -10.80 -21.72 14.96
CA LEU A 123 -10.85 -20.40 14.33
C LEU A 123 -9.46 -19.96 13.86
N ARG A 124 -8.39 -20.29 14.60
CA ARG A 124 -7.01 -19.96 14.25
C ARG A 124 -6.60 -20.57 12.91
N VAL A 125 -6.97 -21.82 12.64
CA VAL A 125 -6.70 -22.49 11.34
C VAL A 125 -7.44 -21.78 10.20
N SER A 126 -8.70 -21.40 10.41
CA SER A 126 -9.50 -20.70 9.40
C SER A 126 -8.94 -19.30 9.13
N ILE A 127 -8.57 -18.59 10.20
CA ILE A 127 -7.98 -17.25 10.12
C ILE A 127 -6.58 -17.31 9.48
N ARG A 128 -5.74 -18.32 9.76
CA ARG A 128 -4.47 -18.56 9.05
C ARG A 128 -4.65 -18.87 7.56
N ALA A 129 -5.77 -19.46 7.16
CA ALA A 129 -6.06 -19.72 5.75
C ALA A 129 -6.48 -18.43 5.01
N GLU A 130 -7.10 -17.49 5.72
CA GLU A 130 -7.55 -16.18 5.21
C GLU A 130 -6.46 -15.11 5.27
N PHE A 131 -5.64 -15.09 6.33
CA PHE A 131 -4.34 -14.41 6.31
C PHE A 131 -3.49 -15.14 5.30
N LYS A 132 -3.44 -14.68 4.05
CA LYS A 132 -2.35 -15.06 3.17
C LYS A 132 -1.07 -14.65 3.89
N PRO A 133 -0.22 -15.58 4.35
CA PRO A 133 1.10 -15.18 4.77
C PRO A 133 1.73 -14.62 3.51
N ILE A 134 1.88 -13.30 3.42
CA ILE A 134 2.92 -12.74 2.58
C ILE A 134 4.20 -13.08 3.33
N THR A 135 4.61 -14.33 3.17
CA THR A 135 5.97 -14.73 3.44
C THR A 135 6.76 -14.00 2.37
N LEU A 136 7.34 -12.85 2.74
CA LEU A 136 8.48 -12.29 2.06
C LEU A 136 9.73 -13.03 2.58
N PRO A 137 10.02 -14.21 2.02
CA PRO A 137 11.37 -14.48 1.57
C PRO A 137 11.51 -13.89 0.17
N ASP A 138 12.11 -12.70 0.15
CA ASP A 138 13.03 -12.23 -0.88
C ASP A 138 12.48 -11.92 -2.28
N ALA A 139 11.30 -11.31 -2.38
CA ALA A 139 10.90 -10.59 -3.61
C ALA A 139 11.92 -9.48 -3.94
N LEU A 140 12.46 -8.84 -2.90
CA LEU A 140 13.54 -7.89 -3.03
C LEU A 140 14.84 -8.56 -3.47
N ASP A 141 15.25 -9.71 -2.92
CA ASP A 141 16.45 -10.37 -3.43
C ASP A 141 16.24 -10.97 -4.82
N SER A 142 15.01 -11.31 -5.19
CA SER A 142 14.67 -11.71 -6.57
C SER A 142 14.84 -10.54 -7.53
N LEU A 143 14.44 -9.33 -7.10
CA LEU A 143 14.70 -8.10 -7.82
C LEU A 143 16.21 -7.81 -7.88
N GLU A 144 16.95 -7.95 -6.79
CA GLU A 144 18.40 -7.76 -6.76
C GLU A 144 19.14 -8.75 -7.67
N LYS A 145 18.70 -10.02 -7.70
CA LYS A 145 19.20 -11.03 -8.64
C LYS A 145 18.88 -10.66 -10.09
N HIS A 146 17.71 -10.10 -10.35
CA HIS A 146 17.32 -9.65 -11.68
C HIS A 146 18.15 -8.45 -12.15
N LEU A 147 18.38 -7.48 -11.26
CA LEU A 147 19.17 -6.28 -11.55
C LEU A 147 20.69 -6.55 -11.54
N GLY A 148 21.13 -7.61 -10.86
CA GLY A 148 22.54 -7.95 -10.71
C GLY A 148 23.31 -7.05 -9.73
N VAL A 149 22.60 -6.32 -8.87
CA VAL A 149 23.17 -5.37 -7.90
C VAL A 149 22.44 -5.45 -6.56
N PRO A 150 23.10 -5.07 -5.44
CA PRO A 150 22.46 -4.98 -4.12
C PRO A 150 21.54 -3.74 -4.05
N PHE A 151 20.43 -3.78 -4.78
CA PHE A 151 19.50 -2.68 -4.98
C PHE A 151 19.01 -2.09 -3.66
N ARG A 152 18.66 -2.92 -2.67
CA ARG A 152 18.16 -2.45 -1.37
C ARG A 152 19.16 -1.56 -0.68
N GLU A 153 20.39 -2.06 -0.50
CA GLU A 153 21.46 -1.32 0.19
C GLU A 153 21.73 0.01 -0.51
N ARG A 154 21.82 -0.01 -1.84
CA ARG A 154 22.03 1.20 -2.65
C ARG A 154 20.86 2.18 -2.51
N LEU A 155 19.62 1.70 -2.56
CA LEU A 155 18.44 2.55 -2.44
C LEU A 155 18.38 3.22 -1.07
N LEU A 156 18.59 2.45 0.00
CA LEU A 156 18.61 2.98 1.37
C LEU A 156 19.72 4.03 1.55
N GLN A 157 20.90 3.79 0.99
CA GLN A 157 21.98 4.78 1.00
C GLN A 157 21.59 6.05 0.24
N ARG A 158 21.00 5.94 -0.97
CA ARG A 158 20.54 7.11 -1.74
C ARG A 158 19.50 7.91 -0.99
N VAL A 159 18.53 7.23 -0.36
CA VAL A 159 17.51 7.87 0.47
C VAL A 159 18.17 8.59 1.66
N SER A 160 19.13 7.95 2.35
CA SER A 160 19.88 8.59 3.43
C SER A 160 20.57 9.87 2.98
N ASP A 161 21.32 9.80 1.88
CA ASP A 161 22.06 10.95 1.34
C ASP A 161 21.10 12.07 0.92
N ARG A 162 19.97 11.70 0.29
CA ARG A 162 18.97 12.64 -0.18
C ARG A 162 18.30 13.38 0.96
N LEU A 163 17.94 12.68 2.02
CA LEU A 163 17.24 13.28 3.16
C LEU A 163 18.07 14.37 3.84
N LEU A 164 19.40 14.36 3.77
CA LEU A 164 20.25 15.41 4.34
C LEU A 164 19.95 16.81 3.77
N SER A 165 19.44 16.90 2.55
CA SER A 165 19.19 18.18 1.86
C SER A 165 17.70 18.52 1.71
N LEU A 166 16.79 17.58 1.94
CA LEU A 166 15.35 17.81 1.82
C LEU A 166 14.76 18.34 3.13
N SER A 167 13.82 19.29 3.03
CA SER A 167 12.90 19.60 4.13
C SER A 167 11.93 18.43 4.39
N ASP A 168 11.23 18.43 5.53
CA ASP A 168 10.33 17.32 5.89
C ASP A 168 9.17 17.13 4.89
N ASN A 169 8.64 18.21 4.34
CA ASN A 169 7.62 18.18 3.29
C ASN A 169 8.17 17.61 1.97
N GLU A 170 9.37 18.02 1.56
CA GLU A 170 10.02 17.49 0.37
C GLU A 170 10.38 16.01 0.54
N ALA A 171 10.85 15.62 1.72
CA ALA A 171 11.13 14.23 2.10
C ALA A 171 9.86 13.38 2.06
N ALA A 172 8.75 13.85 2.65
CA ALA A 172 7.45 13.19 2.60
C ALA A 172 7.00 12.93 1.16
N THR A 173 7.07 13.96 0.32
CA THR A 173 6.71 13.86 -1.12
C THR A 173 7.63 12.90 -1.86
N TYR A 174 8.95 12.99 -1.64
CA TYR A 174 9.95 12.15 -2.28
C TYR A 174 9.74 10.66 -1.95
N LEU A 175 9.57 10.33 -0.67
CA LEU A 175 9.34 8.95 -0.20
C LEU A 175 8.01 8.40 -0.74
N ALA A 176 6.96 9.21 -0.75
CA ALA A 176 5.66 8.81 -1.29
C ALA A 176 5.73 8.50 -2.80
N VAL A 177 6.29 9.41 -3.61
CA VAL A 177 6.41 9.24 -5.07
C VAL A 177 7.30 8.05 -5.43
N MET A 178 8.40 7.85 -4.70
CA MET A 178 9.28 6.70 -4.88
C MET A 178 8.52 5.39 -4.62
N SER A 179 7.83 5.32 -3.49
CA SER A 179 7.17 4.10 -3.05
C SER A 179 5.99 3.73 -3.94
N CYS A 180 5.12 4.69 -4.28
CA CYS A 180 3.94 4.44 -5.11
C CYS A 180 4.31 3.79 -6.45
N GLY A 181 5.21 4.40 -7.22
CA GLY A 181 5.52 3.85 -8.53
C GLY A 181 6.42 2.60 -8.49
N PHE A 182 7.18 2.41 -7.41
CA PHE A 182 7.92 1.16 -7.20
C PHE A 182 6.98 0.00 -6.88
N GLU A 183 6.04 0.21 -5.97
CA GLU A 183 5.00 -0.75 -5.59
C GLU A 183 4.15 -1.14 -6.80
N ASP A 184 3.71 -0.17 -7.60
CA ASP A 184 2.98 -0.42 -8.84
C ASP A 184 3.74 -1.29 -9.83
N ARG A 185 5.07 -1.17 -9.87
CA ARG A 185 5.91 -1.93 -10.81
C ARG A 185 6.28 -3.32 -10.32
N THR A 186 6.62 -3.42 -9.05
CA THR A 186 7.30 -4.58 -8.47
C THR A 186 6.40 -5.39 -7.55
N GLN A 187 5.29 -4.82 -7.08
CA GLN A 187 4.40 -5.37 -6.06
C GLN A 187 5.10 -5.56 -4.69
N ILE A 188 6.21 -4.84 -4.46
CA ILE A 188 6.96 -4.84 -3.21
C ILE A 188 6.64 -3.55 -2.45
N GLU A 189 6.12 -3.66 -1.23
CA GLU A 189 5.85 -2.52 -0.33
C GLU A 189 7.17 -1.86 0.09
N LEU A 190 7.52 -0.78 -0.59
CA LEU A 190 8.76 -0.06 -0.36
C LEU A 190 8.61 0.99 0.73
N PHE A 191 7.40 1.54 0.88
CA PHE A 191 7.16 2.64 1.81
C PHE A 191 7.54 2.29 3.26
N SER A 192 7.13 1.11 3.73
CA SER A 192 7.41 0.63 5.09
C SER A 192 8.90 0.38 5.33
N ILE A 193 9.61 -0.13 4.31
CA ILE A 193 11.07 -0.33 4.33
C ILE A 193 11.79 1.02 4.46
N LEU A 194 11.40 2.00 3.63
CA LEU A 194 12.01 3.32 3.66
C LEU A 194 11.73 4.03 4.98
N LEU A 195 10.48 4.01 5.45
CA LEU A 195 10.11 4.69 6.69
C LEU A 195 10.84 4.11 7.91
N SER A 196 11.02 2.79 7.95
CA SER A 196 11.79 2.11 9.00
C SER A 196 13.25 2.54 8.98
N HIS A 197 13.84 2.65 7.79
CA HIS A 197 15.20 3.14 7.61
C HIS A 197 15.33 4.61 8.03
N VAL A 198 14.35 5.47 7.69
CA VAL A 198 14.35 6.87 8.14
C VAL A 198 14.24 6.95 9.67
N ALA A 199 13.41 6.13 10.29
CA ALA A 199 13.30 6.10 11.75
C ALA A 199 14.60 5.65 12.44
N GLU A 200 15.38 4.78 11.79
CA GLU A 200 16.70 4.33 12.28
C GLU A 200 17.78 5.39 12.10
N VAL A 201 17.86 6.02 10.93
CA VAL A 201 18.95 6.94 10.57
C VAL A 201 18.67 8.39 11.02
N TYR A 202 17.41 8.82 11.02
CA TYR A 202 16.95 10.17 11.35
C TYR A 202 15.74 10.16 12.33
N PRO A 203 15.89 9.57 13.53
CA PRO A 203 14.79 9.39 14.49
C PRO A 203 14.12 10.71 14.91
N GLU A 204 14.84 11.83 14.88
CA GLU A 204 14.34 13.15 15.22
C GLU A 204 13.47 13.78 14.13
N ARG A 205 13.58 13.32 12.88
CA ARG A 205 12.87 13.89 11.72
C ARG A 205 11.64 13.10 11.32
N ILE A 206 11.57 11.83 11.72
CA ILE A 206 10.51 10.91 11.29
C ILE A 206 9.11 11.47 11.55
N GLN A 207 8.88 12.11 12.70
CA GLN A 207 7.59 12.67 13.04
C GLN A 207 7.21 13.85 12.14
N GLY A 208 8.15 14.77 11.87
CA GLY A 208 7.91 15.90 10.98
C GLY A 208 7.60 15.46 9.55
N ILE A 209 8.31 14.43 9.07
CA ILE A 209 8.05 13.83 7.76
C ILE A 209 6.65 13.19 7.72
N LEU A 210 6.27 12.44 8.75
CA LEU A 210 4.95 11.82 8.85
C LEU A 210 3.80 12.84 8.90
N ASP A 211 3.99 13.95 9.61
CA ASP A 211 2.99 15.01 9.73
C ASP A 211 2.73 15.72 8.39
N GLU A 212 3.75 15.80 7.52
CA GLU A 212 3.67 16.40 6.19
C GLU A 212 3.20 15.44 5.09
N MET A 213 3.08 14.14 5.38
CA MET A 213 2.62 13.15 4.40
C MET A 213 1.15 13.36 4.02
N LYS A 214 0.95 13.93 2.83
CA LYS A 214 -0.36 14.10 2.21
C LYS A 214 -0.82 12.82 1.54
N LYS A 215 -2.13 12.74 1.27
CA LYS A 215 -2.69 11.63 0.49
C LYS A 215 -2.08 11.63 -0.92
N PRO A 216 -1.86 10.45 -1.53
CA PRO A 216 -1.26 10.33 -2.86
C PRO A 216 -1.91 11.23 -3.93
N ASP A 217 -3.23 11.41 -3.86
CA ASP A 217 -4.01 12.24 -4.79
C ASP A 217 -3.73 13.75 -4.69
N ASP A 218 -3.12 14.21 -3.60
CA ASP A 218 -2.85 15.63 -3.31
C ASP A 218 -1.39 16.05 -3.59
N LEU A 219 -0.57 15.15 -4.16
CA LEU A 219 0.86 15.38 -4.38
C LEU A 219 1.11 16.11 -5.73
N ASP A 220 1.63 17.33 -5.68
CA ASP A 220 2.30 17.95 -6.84
C ASP A 220 3.67 17.26 -7.03
N SER A 221 3.64 16.11 -7.70
CA SER A 221 4.78 15.19 -7.84
C SER A 221 5.79 15.62 -8.91
N SER A 222 5.52 16.70 -9.66
CA SER A 222 6.27 17.07 -10.86
C SER A 222 7.78 17.26 -10.60
N LYS A 223 8.16 17.93 -9.50
CA LYS A 223 9.56 18.17 -9.13
C LYS A 223 10.24 16.99 -8.47
N SER A 224 9.52 16.25 -7.63
CA SER A 224 10.08 15.10 -6.91
C SER A 224 10.29 13.89 -7.82
N THR A 225 9.51 13.78 -8.90
CA THR A 225 9.62 12.67 -9.86
C THR A 225 11.01 12.59 -10.48
N HIS A 226 11.63 13.71 -10.85
CA HIS A 226 12.95 13.67 -11.47
C HIS A 226 14.04 13.15 -10.51
N LYS A 227 14.05 13.65 -9.26
CA LYS A 227 14.98 13.17 -8.22
C LYS A 227 14.80 11.67 -7.95
N VAL A 228 13.54 11.23 -7.85
CA VAL A 228 13.20 9.81 -7.69
C VAL A 228 13.72 8.97 -8.86
N MET A 229 13.61 9.46 -10.10
CA MET A 229 14.16 8.77 -11.27
C MET A 229 15.68 8.60 -11.15
N LEU A 230 16.41 9.66 -10.83
CA LEU A 230 17.88 9.62 -10.70
C LEU A 230 18.33 8.62 -9.63
N ASP A 231 17.66 8.63 -8.48
CA ASP A 231 18.01 7.77 -7.35
C ASP A 231 17.67 6.30 -7.62
N LEU A 232 16.52 6.01 -8.24
CA LEU A 232 16.13 4.64 -8.59
C LEU A 232 16.99 4.06 -9.72
N ILE A 233 17.38 4.87 -10.72
CA ILE A 233 18.32 4.46 -11.78
C ILE A 233 19.67 4.12 -11.15
N SER A 234 20.17 4.99 -10.28
CA SER A 234 21.44 4.76 -9.58
C SER A 234 21.36 3.49 -8.72
N ALA A 235 20.31 3.35 -7.91
CA ALA A 235 20.13 2.16 -7.06
C ALA A 235 20.08 0.87 -7.88
N ALA A 236 19.50 0.92 -9.09
CA ALA A 236 19.42 -0.20 -10.03
C ALA A 236 20.69 -0.42 -10.87
N GLY A 237 21.79 0.27 -10.58
CA GLY A 237 23.09 0.08 -11.24
C GLY A 237 23.26 0.86 -12.54
N GLY A 238 22.46 1.91 -12.75
CA GLY A 238 22.49 2.75 -13.94
C GLY A 238 23.25 4.07 -13.76
N GLU A 239 24.19 4.19 -12.81
CA GLU A 239 24.90 5.45 -12.57
C GLU A 239 25.60 6.01 -13.82
N ASP A 240 26.17 5.13 -14.66
CA ASP A 240 26.84 5.52 -15.92
C ASP A 240 25.87 6.07 -16.98
N GLU A 241 24.56 5.89 -16.77
CA GLU A 241 23.49 6.38 -17.64
C GLU A 241 22.97 7.77 -17.24
N LEU A 242 23.56 8.35 -16.19
CA LEU A 242 23.27 9.70 -15.72
C LEU A 242 24.40 10.64 -16.12
N ARG A 243 24.06 11.78 -16.74
CA ARG A 243 25.03 12.80 -17.16
C ARG A 243 24.73 14.14 -16.51
N PRO A 244 25.74 14.97 -16.21
CA PRO A 244 25.49 16.33 -15.71
C PRO A 244 24.67 17.17 -16.70
N HIS A 245 23.83 18.06 -16.19
CA HIS A 245 23.13 19.05 -17.02
C HIS A 245 24.15 20.02 -17.64
N PRO A 246 24.05 20.38 -18.94
CA PRO A 246 25.00 21.29 -19.58
C PRO A 246 25.00 22.68 -18.94
N ASP A 247 23.83 23.17 -18.52
CA ASP A 247 23.67 24.49 -17.92
C ASP A 247 23.88 24.49 -16.39
N HIS A 248 23.74 23.32 -15.76
CA HIS A 248 23.82 23.13 -14.31
C HIS A 248 24.69 21.91 -13.96
N PRO A 249 25.98 21.88 -14.35
CA PRO A 249 26.81 20.68 -14.29
C PRO A 249 27.17 20.22 -12.87
N ASN A 250 26.99 21.10 -11.88
CA ASN A 250 27.24 20.80 -10.46
C ASN A 250 25.94 20.50 -9.69
N ASP A 251 24.78 20.54 -10.33
CA ASP A 251 23.51 20.23 -9.69
C ASP A 251 23.18 18.74 -9.90
N PRO A 252 23.27 17.90 -8.85
CA PRO A 252 22.97 16.48 -8.96
C PRO A 252 21.47 16.21 -9.18
N ASP A 253 20.60 17.20 -8.99
CA ASP A 253 19.15 17.06 -9.14
C ASP A 253 18.66 17.37 -10.55
N GLU A 254 19.53 17.86 -11.44
CA GLU A 254 19.20 18.17 -12.84
C GLU A 254 19.88 17.23 -13.85
N GLY A 255 20.36 16.08 -13.37
CA GLY A 255 21.05 15.09 -14.21
C GLY A 255 20.22 14.65 -15.42
N LEU A 256 20.85 14.62 -16.60
CA LEU A 256 20.25 14.09 -17.81
C LEU A 256 20.25 12.57 -17.78
N ILE A 257 19.10 11.97 -18.10
CA ILE A 257 18.91 10.53 -18.13
C ILE A 257 19.01 10.03 -19.56
N SER A 258 19.90 9.06 -19.81
CA SER A 258 20.00 8.41 -21.12
C SER A 258 18.76 7.55 -21.43
N ARG A 259 18.59 7.17 -22.70
CA ARG A 259 17.57 6.17 -23.10
C ARG A 259 17.71 4.86 -22.30
N ARG A 260 18.95 4.40 -22.09
CA ARG A 260 19.23 3.18 -21.33
C ARG A 260 18.93 3.38 -19.84
N GLY A 261 19.18 4.57 -19.30
CA GLY A 261 18.75 4.94 -17.95
C GLY A 261 17.23 4.84 -17.78
N LEU A 262 16.44 5.30 -18.76
CA LEU A 262 14.98 5.13 -18.74
C LEU A 262 14.55 3.66 -18.81
N GLU A 263 15.26 2.80 -19.55
CA GLU A 263 15.00 1.35 -19.57
C GLU A 263 15.28 0.69 -18.22
N ILE A 264 16.35 1.12 -17.52
CA ILE A 264 16.67 0.66 -16.16
C ILE A 264 15.57 1.09 -15.20
N PHE A 265 15.18 2.37 -15.25
CA PHE A 265 14.09 2.90 -14.44
C PHE A 265 12.77 2.13 -14.62
N ALA A 266 12.42 1.79 -15.87
CA ALA A 266 11.21 1.04 -16.18
C ALA A 266 11.18 -0.40 -15.61
N GLN A 267 12.31 -0.93 -15.15
CA GLN A 267 12.35 -2.23 -14.47
C GLN A 267 11.86 -2.13 -13.01
N VAL A 268 12.09 -0.98 -12.36
CA VAL A 268 11.83 -0.79 -10.93
C VAL A 268 10.68 0.17 -10.64
N TRP A 269 10.25 0.99 -11.59
CA TRP A 269 9.21 1.99 -11.35
C TRP A 269 8.18 2.10 -12.49
N ARG A 270 6.94 2.42 -12.12
CA ARG A 270 5.81 2.64 -13.01
C ARG A 270 5.03 3.87 -12.55
N GLY A 271 4.81 4.81 -13.46
CA GLY A 271 3.97 5.98 -13.20
C GLY A 271 2.65 5.91 -13.96
N GLU A 272 1.90 7.02 -13.94
CA GLU A 272 0.63 7.16 -14.67
C GLU A 272 0.79 6.92 -16.18
N ARG A 273 1.94 7.30 -16.75
CA ARG A 273 2.33 6.99 -18.12
C ARG A 273 3.40 5.92 -18.13
N SER A 274 3.29 4.98 -19.06
CA SER A 274 4.30 3.94 -19.23
C SER A 274 5.61 4.55 -19.70
N VAL A 275 6.71 4.28 -18.97
CA VAL A 275 8.06 4.73 -19.38
C VAL A 275 8.40 4.22 -20.79
N TYR A 276 7.89 3.04 -21.18
CA TYR A 276 8.05 2.51 -22.53
C TYR A 276 7.31 3.32 -23.60
N GLU A 277 6.18 3.94 -23.28
CA GLU A 277 5.49 4.85 -24.20
C GLU A 277 6.31 6.12 -24.42
N VAL A 278 6.94 6.65 -23.36
CA VAL A 278 7.84 7.80 -23.44
C VAL A 278 9.06 7.47 -24.32
N ILE A 279 9.69 6.32 -24.10
CA ILE A 279 10.79 5.83 -24.94
C ILE A 279 10.33 5.70 -26.41
N ALA A 280 9.17 5.11 -26.67
CA ALA A 280 8.65 4.95 -28.03
C ALA A 280 8.30 6.28 -28.72
N VAL A 281 7.91 7.32 -27.97
CA VAL A 281 7.75 8.68 -28.51
C VAL A 281 9.10 9.30 -28.84
N LEU A 282 10.08 9.20 -27.95
CA LEU A 282 11.44 9.71 -28.16
C LEU A 282 12.07 9.06 -29.40
N ASP A 283 12.03 7.74 -29.51
CA ASP A 283 12.58 7.00 -30.66
C ASP A 283 11.95 7.47 -31.99
N ARG A 284 10.64 7.75 -32.00
CA ARG A 284 9.95 8.29 -33.18
C ARG A 284 10.39 9.71 -33.53
N VAL A 285 10.61 10.57 -32.54
CA VAL A 285 11.05 11.96 -32.75
C VAL A 285 12.49 12.00 -33.25
N THR A 286 13.39 11.22 -32.63
CA THR A 286 14.79 11.14 -33.04
C THR A 286 14.93 10.61 -34.47
N LYS A 287 14.15 9.58 -34.83
CA LYS A 287 14.14 9.05 -36.20
C LYS A 287 13.70 10.10 -37.23
N LYS A 288 12.62 10.85 -36.94
CA LYS A 288 12.17 11.94 -37.82
C LYS A 288 13.21 13.05 -37.98
N TYR A 289 13.94 13.38 -36.91
CA TYR A 289 14.99 14.39 -36.96
C TYR A 289 16.18 13.95 -37.82
N GLN A 290 16.57 12.67 -37.71
CA GLN A 290 17.63 12.08 -38.52
C GLN A 290 17.25 11.95 -40.01
N GLU A 291 15.97 11.73 -40.33
CA GLU A 291 15.46 11.68 -41.71
C GLU A 291 15.35 13.07 -42.38
N GLN A 292 15.48 14.16 -41.61
CA GLN A 292 15.39 15.54 -42.08
C GLN A 292 16.77 16.24 -42.23
N GLN A 293 17.86 15.58 -41.86
CA GLN A 293 19.25 16.02 -42.05
C GLN A 293 19.86 15.30 -43.26
#